data_AF-A0A1W9P630-F1
#
_entry.id   AF-A0A1W9P630-F1
#
_cell.length_a   1.000
_cell.length_b   1.000
_cell.length_c   1.000
_cell.angle_alpha   90.00
_cell.angle_beta   90.00
_cell.angle_gamma   90.00
#
_symmetry.space_group_name_H-M   'P 1'
#
loop_
_entity.id
_entity.type
_entity.pdbx_description
1 polymer ?
#
loop_
_entity_poly.entity_id
_entity_poly.type
_entity_poly.pdbx_seq_one_letter_code
_entity_poly.pdbx_strand_id
1 'polypeptide(L)' 'DEKEIGISYNILDQILYGLELKLPLSKIAESIPTTMENVRKIKNLRVKTQHKRRTPLIPKIGIRTVGLDWRSPVQDG' A
#
# COMPACT_ATOMS: atom_id res chain seq x y z
N ASP A 1 -0.40 4.09 16.90
CA ASP A 1 -1.63 4.93 16.98
C ASP A 1 -1.87 5.74 15.73
N GLU A 2 -3.13 5.99 15.37
CA GLU A 2 -3.52 6.88 14.26
C GLU A 2 -2.84 8.26 14.33
N LYS A 3 -2.56 8.73 15.56
CA LYS A 3 -1.83 9.97 15.83
C LYS A 3 -0.38 9.99 15.34
N GLU A 4 0.32 8.85 15.31
CA GLU A 4 1.71 8.78 14.79
C GLU A 4 1.76 8.69 13.27
N ILE A 5 0.76 8.05 12.66
CA ILE A 5 0.69 7.86 11.21
C ILE A 5 0.14 9.12 10.51
N GLY A 6 -0.64 9.93 11.23
CA GLY A 6 -1.23 11.18 10.74
C GLY A 6 -2.37 10.97 9.74
N ILE A 7 -2.87 9.73 9.62
CA ILE A 7 -3.96 9.31 8.72
C ILE A 7 -4.79 8.27 9.46
N SER A 8 -6.12 8.34 9.37
CA SER A 8 -7.00 7.31 9.94
C SER A 8 -6.79 5.97 9.23
N TYR A 9 -6.87 4.87 9.99
CA TYR A 9 -6.72 3.51 9.44
C TYR A 9 -7.70 3.25 8.31
N ASN A 10 -8.93 3.77 8.38
CA ASN A 10 -9.92 3.64 7.32
C ASN A 10 -9.44 4.23 5.99
N ILE A 11 -8.78 5.39 6.02
CA ILE A 11 -8.26 6.06 4.81
C ILE A 11 -7.02 5.31 4.32
N LEU A 12 -6.15 4.88 5.24
CA LEU A 12 -4.96 4.11 4.90
C LEU A 12 -5.31 2.80 4.18
N ASP A 13 -6.29 2.07 4.69
CA ASP A 13 -6.72 0.78 4.15
C ASP A 13 -7.34 0.94 2.75
N GLN A 14 -8.12 2.00 2.52
CA GLN A 14 -8.64 2.31 1.19
C GLN A 14 -7.51 2.63 0.19
N ILE A 15 -6.49 3.38 0.61
CA ILE A 15 -5.32 3.67 -0.23
C ILE A 15 -4.57 2.36 -0.56
N LEU A 16 -4.33 1.52 0.45
CA LEU A 16 -3.64 0.24 0.28
C LEU A 16 -4.42 -0.71 -0.63
N TYR A 17 -5.75 -0.73 -0.52
CA TYR A 17 -6.63 -1.51 -1.37
C TYR A 17 -6.58 -1.03 -2.83
N GLY A 18 -6.61 0.29 -3.07
CA GLY A 18 -6.45 0.85 -4.41
C GLY A 18 -5.09 0.49 -5.05
N LEU A 19 -4.02 0.51 -4.25
CA LEU A 19 -2.69 0.05 -4.67
C LEU A 19 -2.68 -1.47 -4.94
N GLU A 20 -3.37 -2.25 -4.11
CA GLU A 20 -3.56 -3.68 -4.31
C GLU A 20 -4.30 -3.98 -5.60
N LEU A 21 -5.17 -3.10 -6.09
CA LEU A 21 -5.85 -3.22 -7.38
C LEU A 21 -5.00 -2.75 -8.58
N LYS A 22 -3.79 -2.19 -8.34
CA LYS A 22 -2.95 -1.51 -9.37
C LYS A 22 -3.66 -0.32 -10.03
N LEU A 23 -4.53 0.37 -9.29
CA LEU A 23 -5.13 1.61 -9.79
C LEU A 23 -4.07 2.71 -9.92
N PRO A 24 -4.20 3.61 -10.91
CA PRO A 24 -3.34 4.79 -10.99
C PRO A 24 -3.56 5.69 -9.77
N LEU A 25 -2.49 6.34 -9.30
CA LEU A 25 -2.51 7.15 -8.07
C LEU A 25 -3.55 8.27 -8.13
N SER A 26 -3.78 8.85 -9.31
CA SER A 26 -4.82 9.86 -9.55
C SER A 26 -6.21 9.34 -9.21
N LYS A 27 -6.58 8.16 -9.72
CA LYS A 27 -7.88 7.55 -9.41
C LYS A 27 -8.05 7.26 -7.93
N ILE A 28 -6.98 6.83 -7.24
CA ILE A 28 -7.03 6.55 -5.80
C ILE A 28 -7.34 7.84 -5.03
N ALA A 29 -6.66 8.94 -5.35
CA ALA A 29 -6.89 10.23 -4.69
C ALA A 29 -8.24 10.88 -5.05
N GLU A 30 -8.77 10.63 -6.23
CA GLU A 30 -10.12 11.08 -6.61
C GLU A 30 -11.21 10.30 -5.86
N SER A 31 -10.99 9.01 -5.59
CA SER A 31 -12.00 8.12 -4.99
C SER A 31 -12.08 8.17 -3.46
N ILE A 32 -11.08 8.75 -2.80
CA ILE A 32 -10.91 8.72 -1.34
C ILE A 32 -10.73 10.17 -0.86
N PRO A 33 -11.28 10.58 0.30
CA PRO A 33 -11.06 11.91 0.87
C PRO A 33 -9.62 12.08 1.41
N THR A 34 -8.65 12.10 0.49
CA THR A 34 -7.22 12.21 0.80
C THR A 34 -6.51 13.03 -0.29
N THR A 35 -5.31 13.50 0.01
CA THR A 35 -4.51 14.28 -0.95
C THR A 35 -3.62 13.36 -1.79
N MET A 36 -3.32 13.78 -3.03
CA MET A 36 -2.34 13.09 -3.89
C MET A 36 -0.97 12.92 -3.22
N GLU A 37 -0.59 13.88 -2.37
CA GLU A 37 0.65 13.83 -1.59
C GLU A 37 0.62 12.67 -0.58
N ASN A 38 -0.49 12.50 0.15
CA ASN A 38 -0.65 11.39 1.08
C ASN A 38 -0.60 10.03 0.34
N VAL A 39 -1.30 9.90 -0.79
CA VAL A 39 -1.26 8.67 -1.60
C VAL A 39 0.17 8.36 -2.06
N ARG A 40 0.93 9.36 -2.50
CA ARG A 40 2.33 9.22 -2.91
C ARG A 40 3.23 8.85 -1.74
N LYS A 41 3.04 9.47 -0.57
CA LYS A 41 3.75 9.15 0.67
C LYS A 41 3.54 7.70 1.07
N ILE A 42 2.30 7.21 1.07
CA ILE A 42 1.98 5.82 1.39
C ILE A 42 2.57 4.84 0.37
N LYS A 43 2.49 5.14 -0.93
CA LYS A 43 3.16 4.34 -1.97
C LYS A 43 4.67 4.23 -1.69
N ASN A 44 5.33 5.34 -1.42
CA ASN A 44 6.78 5.37 -1.16
C ASN A 44 7.14 4.60 0.10
N LEU A 45 6.36 4.74 1.18
CA LEU A 45 6.53 3.95 2.40
C LEU A 45 6.39 2.45 2.11
N ARG A 46 5.40 2.05 1.31
CA ARG A 46 5.19 0.66 0.91
C ARG A 46 6.39 0.09 0.16
N VAL A 47 6.94 0.84 -0.81
CA VAL A 47 8.14 0.45 -1.56
C VAL A 47 9.36 0.34 -0.64
N LYS A 48 9.64 1.35 0.18
CA LYS A 48 10.78 1.33 1.13
C LYS A 48 10.71 0.17 2.11
N THR A 49 9.51 -0.24 2.51
CA THR A 49 9.28 -1.35 3.45
C THR A 49 9.10 -2.71 2.76
N GLN A 50 9.28 -2.83 1.45
CA GLN A 50 9.06 -4.08 0.71
C GLN A 50 9.93 -5.23 1.21
N HIS A 51 11.18 -4.96 1.58
CA HIS A 51 12.11 -5.95 2.09
C HIS A 51 11.64 -6.60 3.41
N LYS A 52 10.84 -5.89 4.21
CA LYS A 52 10.27 -6.39 5.47
C LYS A 52 9.12 -7.39 5.25
N ARG A 53 8.60 -7.50 4.02
CA ARG A 53 7.43 -8.35 3.68
C ARG A 53 7.82 -9.69 3.04
N ARG A 54 9.04 -10.16 3.25
CA ARG A 54 9.49 -11.52 2.90
C ARG A 54 9.10 -12.47 4.03
N THR A 55 7.81 -12.72 4.20
CA THR A 55 7.31 -13.62 5.26
C THR A 55 7.43 -15.09 4.86
N PRO A 56 7.43 -16.03 5.82
CA PRO A 56 7.22 -17.45 5.56
C PRO A 56 5.89 -17.71 4.83
N LEU A 57 5.62 -18.97 4.48
CA LEU A 57 4.36 -19.36 3.85
C LEU A 57 3.17 -18.89 4.70
N ILE A 58 2.29 -18.08 4.12
CA ILE A 58 1.09 -17.55 4.76
C ILE A 58 -0.16 -17.91 3.94
N PRO A 59 -1.32 -18.09 4.59
CA PRO A 59 -2.58 -18.27 3.87
C PRO A 59 -2.96 -17.01 3.10
N LYS A 60 -3.53 -17.19 1.91
CA LYS A 60 -4.05 -16.11 1.07
C LYS A 60 -5.40 -15.63 1.61
N ILE A 61 -5.43 -14.37 2.08
CA ILE A 61 -6.63 -13.76 2.70
C ILE A 61 -7.22 -12.66 1.80
N GLY A 62 -6.43 -12.07 0.91
CA GLY A 62 -6.82 -10.96 0.02
C GLY A 62 -6.73 -11.29 -1.48
N ILE A 63 -6.93 -10.28 -2.32
CA ILE A 63 -6.87 -10.40 -3.78
C ILE A 63 -5.44 -10.73 -4.21
N ARG A 64 -4.46 -10.11 -3.56
CA ARG A 64 -3.02 -10.33 -3.78
C ARG A 64 -2.30 -10.60 -2.45
N THR A 65 -1.47 -11.63 -2.45
CA THR A 65 -0.68 -12.03 -1.29
C THR A 65 0.75 -11.49 -1.37
N VAL A 66 1.24 -10.94 -0.24
CA VAL A 66 2.65 -10.55 -0.07
C VAL A 66 3.56 -11.74 -0.34
N GLY A 67 4.66 -11.54 -1.06
CA GLY A 67 5.63 -12.60 -1.36
C GLY A 67 5.24 -13.57 -2.50
N LEU A 68 3.97 -13.64 -2.90
CA LEU A 68 3.50 -14.49 -4.02
C LEU A 68 3.05 -13.66 -5.23
N ASP A 69 2.03 -12.81 -5.03
CA ASP A 69 1.39 -12.01 -6.09
C ASP A 69 2.09 -10.66 -6.28
N TRP A 70 2.71 -10.12 -5.22
CA TRP A 70 3.45 -8.87 -5.25
C TRP A 70 4.93 -9.09 -5.60
N ARG A 71 5.22 -9.24 -6.89
CA ARG A 71 6.58 -9.40 -7.42
C ARG A 71 7.22 -8.06 -7.77
N SER A 72 7.61 -7.29 -6.75
CA SER A 72 8.36 -6.04 -6.93
C SER A 72 9.86 -6.32 -6.81
N PRO A 73 10.71 -5.95 -7.79
CA PRO A 73 12.15 -6.05 -7.63
C PRO A 73 12.61 -5.09 -6.53
N VAL A 74 13.56 -5.54 -5.71
CA VAL A 74 14.07 -4.75 -4.57
C VAL A 74 14.80 -3.48 -5.03
N GLN A 75 15.22 -3.43 -6.30
CA GLN A 75 16.01 -2.35 -6.90
C GLN A 75 15.23 -1.06 -7.18
N ASP A 76 13.89 -1.09 -7.23
CA ASP A 76 13.06 0.10 -7.49
C ASP A 76 12.80 0.97 -6.24
N GLY A 77 13.74 1.00 -5.28
CA GLY A 77 13.62 1.67 -3.97
C GLY A 77 14.37 2.98 -3.85
#